data_AF-A0A7K5JEM6-F1
#
_entry.id   AF-A0A7K5JEM6-F1
#
_cell.length_a   1.000
_cell.length_b   1.000
_cell.length_c   1.000
_cell.angle_alpha   90.00
_cell.angle_beta   90.00
_cell.angle_gamma   90.00
#
_symmetry.space_group_name_H-M   'P 1'
#
loop_
_entity.id
_entity.type
_entity.pdbx_description
1 polymer ?
#
loop_
_entity_poly.entity_id
_entity_poly.type
_entity_poly.pdbx_seq_one_letter_code
_entity_poly.pdbx_strand_id
1 'polypeptide(L)'
;LAVLLAALSAARALHTCRTLDLEAARLKRIEAVRGQILSKLRLPAPPEPEPAPGPGPGLPDDVRALYNSTRELLRQRALLRPAEDPQEYYAKELLRFPMETPGEGERGHGDSWGHHGDSWGHGTDMGTPWGQGPAPPG
;
A
#
# COMPACT_ATOMS: atom_id res chain seq x y z
N LEU A 1 45.79 -8.31 -32.96
CA LEU A 1 45.54 -7.04 -32.21
C LEU A 1 44.43 -6.20 -32.87
N ALA A 2 44.51 -5.89 -34.17
CA ALA A 2 43.46 -5.13 -34.89
C ALA A 2 42.06 -5.79 -34.83
N VAL A 3 41.97 -7.11 -35.03
CA VAL A 3 40.69 -7.86 -34.95
C VAL A 3 40.05 -7.77 -33.56
N LEU A 4 40.86 -7.80 -32.49
CA LEU A 4 40.39 -7.70 -31.11
C LEU A 4 39.84 -6.30 -30.81
N LEU A 5 40.49 -5.24 -31.32
CA LEU A 5 40.00 -3.87 -31.18
C LEU A 5 38.67 -3.66 -31.93
N ALA A 6 38.54 -4.22 -33.14
CA ALA A 6 37.31 -4.18 -33.90
C ALA A 6 36.16 -4.91 -33.18
N ALA A 7 36.40 -6.13 -32.67
CA ALA A 7 35.41 -6.88 -31.90
C ALA A 7 34.99 -6.15 -30.62
N LEU A 8 35.93 -5.52 -29.90
CA LEU A 8 35.63 -4.73 -28.71
C LEU A 8 34.79 -3.48 -29.04
N SER A 9 35.09 -2.80 -30.15
CA SER A 9 34.28 -1.65 -30.60
C SER A 9 32.86 -2.07 -30.99
N ALA A 10 32.70 -3.19 -31.68
CA ALA A 10 31.40 -3.73 -32.06
C ALA A 10 30.59 -4.18 -30.84
N ALA A 11 31.22 -4.86 -29.88
CA ALA A 11 30.59 -5.25 -28.62
C ALA A 11 30.16 -4.03 -27.78
N ARG A 12 31.00 -2.99 -27.71
CA ARG A 12 30.64 -1.72 -27.07
C ARG A 12 29.51 -1.02 -27.79
N ALA A 13 29.53 -0.96 -29.12
CA ALA A 13 28.47 -0.36 -29.93
C ALA A 13 27.13 -1.10 -29.73
N LEU A 14 27.12 -2.44 -29.78
CA LEU A 14 25.92 -3.24 -29.54
C LEU A 14 25.40 -3.08 -28.11
N HIS A 15 26.29 -3.00 -27.12
CA HIS A 15 25.91 -2.72 -25.74
C HIS A 15 25.30 -1.32 -25.60
N THR A 16 25.93 -0.30 -26.19
CA THR A 16 25.43 1.09 -26.16
C THR A 16 24.14 1.28 -26.95
N CYS A 17 23.94 0.56 -28.06
CA CYS A 17 22.70 0.62 -28.83
C CYS A 17 21.55 0.00 -28.03
N ARG A 18 21.79 -1.12 -27.34
CA ARG A 18 20.79 -1.74 -26.45
C ARG A 18 20.47 -0.85 -25.24
N THR A 19 21.45 -0.22 -24.61
CA THR A 19 21.19 0.69 -23.48
C THR A 19 20.52 1.99 -23.94
N LEU A 20 20.93 2.57 -25.07
CA LEU A 20 20.27 3.75 -25.66
C LEU A 20 18.82 3.46 -26.00
N ASP A 21 18.50 2.29 -26.56
CA ASP A 21 17.13 1.90 -26.87
C ASP A 21 16.27 1.78 -25.60
N LEU A 22 16.82 1.19 -24.53
CA LEU A 22 16.14 1.09 -23.24
C LEU A 22 15.95 2.46 -22.57
N GLU A 23 16.93 3.35 -22.62
CA GLU A 23 16.80 4.71 -22.08
C GLU A 23 15.77 5.54 -22.88
N ALA A 24 15.79 5.44 -24.21
CA ALA A 24 14.78 6.08 -25.06
C ALA A 24 13.37 5.53 -24.79
N ALA A 25 13.22 4.22 -24.64
CA ALA A 25 11.95 3.58 -24.29
C ALA A 25 11.47 4.01 -22.89
N ARG A 26 12.40 4.12 -21.92
CA ARG A 26 12.11 4.60 -20.57
C ARG A 26 11.60 6.04 -20.58
N LEU A 27 12.25 6.93 -21.32
CA LEU A 27 11.83 8.33 -21.45
C LEU A 27 10.43 8.45 -22.09
N LYS A 28 10.19 7.74 -23.21
CA LYS A 28 8.87 7.66 -23.84
C LYS A 28 7.81 7.15 -22.87
N ARG A 29 8.14 6.17 -22.04
CA ARG A 29 7.22 5.63 -21.02
C ARG A 29 6.95 6.64 -19.90
N ILE A 30 7.95 7.40 -19.47
CA ILE A 30 7.76 8.48 -18.48
C ILE A 30 6.78 9.53 -19.02
N GLU A 31 6.94 9.95 -20.28
CA GLU A 31 6.04 10.92 -20.92
C GLU A 31 4.63 10.35 -21.10
N ALA A 32 4.52 9.09 -21.53
CA ALA A 32 3.22 8.42 -21.65
C ALA A 32 2.50 8.29 -20.30
N VAL A 33 3.21 7.88 -19.24
CA VAL A 33 2.64 7.77 -17.89
C VAL A 33 2.26 9.15 -17.34
N ARG A 34 3.07 10.19 -17.60
CA ARG A 34 2.72 11.57 -17.23
C ARG A 34 1.39 11.98 -17.85
N GLY A 35 1.25 11.79 -19.17
CA GLY A 35 0.01 12.08 -19.88
C GLY A 35 -1.16 11.23 -19.36
N GLN A 36 -0.93 9.96 -19.09
CA GLN A 36 -1.95 9.07 -18.53
C GLN A 36 -2.45 9.54 -17.16
N ILE A 37 -1.56 9.92 -16.24
CA ILE A 37 -1.95 10.41 -14.91
C ILE A 37 -2.78 11.69 -15.04
N LEU A 38 -2.31 12.66 -15.83
CA LEU A 38 -3.01 13.93 -16.04
C LEU A 38 -4.40 13.73 -16.66
N SER A 39 -4.51 12.85 -17.67
CA SER A 39 -5.78 12.48 -18.29
C SER A 39 -6.73 11.78 -17.31
N LYS A 40 -6.22 10.84 -16.50
CA LYS A 40 -7.03 10.17 -15.46
C LYS A 40 -7.56 11.16 -14.41
N LEU A 41 -6.76 12.16 -14.05
CA LEU A 41 -7.13 13.21 -13.09
C LEU A 41 -7.90 14.39 -13.72
N ARG A 42 -8.07 14.42 -15.04
CA ARG A 42 -8.68 15.56 -15.78
C ARG A 42 -7.95 16.89 -15.57
N LEU A 43 -6.63 16.82 -15.43
CA LEU A 43 -5.78 18.00 -15.24
C LEU A 43 -5.07 18.34 -16.57
N PRO A 44 -5.08 19.60 -17.02
CA PRO A 44 -4.36 20.00 -18.23
C PRO A 44 -2.84 20.07 -18.02
N ALA A 45 -2.40 20.29 -16.79
CA ALA A 45 -1.00 20.36 -16.37
C ALA A 45 -0.88 19.97 -14.89
N PRO A 46 0.33 19.64 -14.39
CA PRO A 46 0.55 19.44 -12.96
C PRO A 46 0.11 20.68 -12.16
N PRO A 47 -0.56 20.51 -11.01
CA PRO A 47 -0.91 21.63 -10.15
C PRO A 47 0.37 22.29 -9.60
N GLU A 48 0.25 23.56 -9.20
CA GLU A 48 1.36 24.24 -8.53
C GLU A 48 1.78 23.44 -7.29
N PRO A 49 3.09 23.28 -7.07
CA PRO A 49 3.57 22.60 -5.88
C PRO A 49 3.10 23.40 -4.65
N GLU A 50 2.26 22.79 -3.84
CA GLU A 50 2.00 23.26 -2.47
C GLU A 50 3.35 23.46 -1.77
N PRO A 51 3.53 24.52 -0.96
CA PRO A 51 4.73 24.67 -0.18
C PRO A 51 4.95 23.37 0.60
N ALA A 52 6.17 22.82 0.51
CA ALA A 52 6.51 21.60 1.24
C ALA A 52 5.98 21.76 2.67
N PRO A 53 5.20 20.80 3.20
CA PRO A 53 4.68 20.92 4.54
C PRO A 53 5.89 21.22 5.42
N GLY A 54 5.85 22.37 6.09
CA GLY A 54 6.95 22.81 6.95
C GLY A 54 7.18 21.79 8.07
N PRO A 55 7.95 22.11 9.12
CA PRO A 55 8.11 21.23 10.29
C PRO A 55 6.81 20.97 11.09
N GLY A 56 5.64 21.20 10.51
CA GLY A 56 4.33 20.92 11.07
C GLY A 56 3.96 19.43 11.05
N PRO A 57 2.80 19.10 11.64
CA PRO A 57 2.29 17.75 11.62
C PRO A 57 2.11 17.28 10.18
N GLY A 58 2.55 16.05 9.88
CA GLY A 58 2.41 15.45 8.56
C GLY A 58 0.95 15.24 8.14
N LEU A 59 0.74 14.46 7.07
CA LEU A 59 -0.61 14.17 6.56
C LEU A 59 -1.56 13.69 7.68
N PRO A 60 -2.81 14.20 7.77
CA PRO A 60 -3.78 13.78 8.77
C PRO A 60 -3.98 12.27 8.82
N ASP A 61 -4.23 11.74 10.02
CA ASP A 61 -4.31 10.28 10.24
C ASP A 61 -5.47 9.64 9.47
N ASP A 62 -6.60 10.32 9.33
CA ASP A 62 -7.75 9.82 8.56
C ASP A 62 -7.41 9.63 7.08
N VAL A 63 -6.68 10.57 6.47
CA VAL A 63 -6.24 10.47 5.08
C VAL A 63 -5.24 9.33 4.91
N ARG A 64 -4.33 9.17 5.89
CA ARG A 64 -3.35 8.08 5.92
C ARG A 64 -4.03 6.72 6.05
N ALA A 65 -5.01 6.61 6.94
CA ALA A 65 -5.80 5.40 7.15
C ALA A 65 -6.61 5.05 5.89
N LEU A 66 -7.24 6.04 5.25
CA LEU A 66 -7.92 5.88 3.97
C LEU A 66 -6.97 5.33 2.90
N TYR A 67 -5.84 6.01 2.66
CA TYR A 67 -4.84 5.57 1.70
C TYR A 67 -4.36 4.13 1.96
N ASN A 68 -4.02 3.81 3.21
CA ASN A 68 -3.55 2.48 3.59
C ASN A 68 -4.60 1.40 3.31
N SER A 69 -5.87 1.66 3.65
CA SER A 69 -6.96 0.73 3.39
C SER A 69 -7.20 0.50 1.90
N THR A 70 -7.14 1.55 1.07
CA THR A 70 -7.26 1.44 -0.38
C THR A 70 -6.08 0.70 -1.00
N ARG A 71 -4.85 0.99 -0.55
CA ARG A 71 -3.66 0.30 -1.05
C ARG A 71 -3.73 -1.20 -0.79
N GLU A 72 -4.21 -1.60 0.38
CA GLU A 72 -4.38 -3.01 0.73
C GLU A 72 -5.48 -3.68 -0.09
N LEU A 73 -6.64 -3.04 -0.24
CA LEU A 73 -7.74 -3.52 -1.08
C LEU A 73 -7.29 -3.71 -2.54
N LEU A 74 -6.52 -2.77 -3.10
CA LEU A 74 -5.99 -2.85 -4.46
C LEU A 74 -4.98 -3.99 -4.61
N ARG A 75 -4.14 -4.26 -3.60
CA ARG A 75 -3.22 -5.40 -3.61
C ARG A 75 -3.98 -6.72 -3.65
N GLN A 76 -5.02 -6.86 -2.83
CA GLN A 76 -5.87 -8.05 -2.81
C GLN A 76 -6.57 -8.25 -4.16
N ARG A 77 -7.09 -7.18 -4.77
CA ARG A 77 -7.74 -7.24 -6.10
C ARG A 77 -6.76 -7.52 -7.24
N ALA A 78 -5.52 -7.03 -7.15
CA ALA A 78 -4.50 -7.25 -8.17
C ALA A 78 -4.17 -8.75 -8.37
N LEU A 79 -4.32 -9.56 -7.32
CA LEU A 79 -4.18 -11.03 -7.40
C LEU A 79 -5.23 -11.66 -8.33
N LEU A 80 -6.39 -11.01 -8.50
CA LEU A 80 -7.50 -11.50 -9.31
C LEU A 80 -7.45 -11.02 -10.77
N ARG A 81 -6.48 -10.16 -11.15
CA ARG A 81 -6.32 -9.54 -12.48
C ARG A 81 -7.65 -9.29 -13.25
N PRO A 82 -8.63 -8.57 -12.68
CA PRO A 82 -9.77 -8.17 -13.48
C PRO A 82 -9.29 -7.24 -14.62
N ALA A 83 -9.86 -7.41 -15.82
CA ALA A 83 -9.64 -6.47 -16.91
C ALA A 83 -10.06 -5.06 -16.46
N GLU A 84 -9.30 -4.03 -16.84
CA GLU A 84 -9.77 -2.65 -16.65
C GLU A 84 -11.03 -2.45 -17.49
N ASP A 85 -12.12 -2.07 -16.84
CA ASP A 85 -13.36 -1.71 -17.54
C ASP A 85 -13.12 -0.37 -18.27
N PRO A 86 -13.27 -0.30 -19.61
CA PRO A 86 -13.13 0.93 -20.36
C PRO A 86 -14.02 2.08 -19.86
N GLN A 87 -15.12 1.77 -19.16
CA GLN A 87 -16.02 2.75 -18.55
C GLN A 87 -15.42 3.43 -17.31
N GLU A 88 -14.40 2.85 -16.67
CA GLU A 88 -13.75 3.34 -15.44
C GLU A 88 -12.42 4.05 -15.70
N TYR A 89 -12.29 4.76 -16.81
CA TYR A 89 -11.02 5.39 -17.20
C TYR A 89 -10.55 6.50 -16.24
N TYR A 90 -11.47 7.33 -15.75
CA TYR A 90 -11.14 8.48 -14.89
C TYR A 90 -10.98 8.09 -13.43
N ALA A 91 -10.14 8.84 -12.72
CA ALA A 91 -9.96 8.69 -11.28
C ALA A 91 -11.28 8.95 -10.54
N LYS A 92 -11.48 8.22 -9.44
CA LYS A 92 -12.62 8.37 -8.53
C LYS A 92 -12.12 8.94 -7.21
N GLU A 93 -12.87 9.88 -6.65
CA GLU A 93 -12.64 10.36 -5.29
C GLU A 93 -13.04 9.28 -4.28
N LEU A 94 -12.26 9.17 -3.21
CA LEU A 94 -12.45 8.15 -2.17
C LEU A 94 -12.89 8.84 -0.87
N LEU A 95 -13.99 8.36 -0.32
CA LEU A 95 -14.57 8.81 0.93
C LEU A 95 -14.79 7.60 1.84
N ARG A 96 -14.59 7.76 3.14
CA ARG A 96 -14.84 6.73 4.15
C ARG A 96 -15.89 7.21 5.13
N PHE A 97 -16.90 6.37 5.36
CA PHE A 97 -17.93 6.59 6.37
C PHE A 97 -17.76 5.54 7.46
N PRO A 98 -17.56 5.93 8.74
CA PRO A 98 -17.56 4.98 9.83
C PRO A 98 -18.97 4.41 10.01
N MET A 99 -19.05 3.11 10.31
CA MET A 99 -20.32 2.47 10.68
C MET A 99 -20.56 2.68 12.18
N GLU A 100 -21.77 3.08 12.56
CA GLU A 100 -22.18 3.08 13.96
C GLU A 100 -22.36 1.63 14.41
N THR A 101 -21.65 1.22 15.47
CA THR A 101 -21.89 -0.07 16.10
C THR A 101 -23.19 0.02 16.89
N PRO A 102 -24.19 -0.85 16.64
CA PRO A 102 -25.40 -0.89 17.46
C PRO A 102 -25.02 -1.33 18.88
N GLY A 103 -24.91 -0.41 19.84
CA GLY A 103 -24.57 -0.77 21.22
C GLY A 103 -24.15 0.32 22.20
N GLU A 104 -24.01 1.58 21.80
CA GLU A 104 -23.62 2.68 22.72
C GLU A 104 -24.65 3.81 22.80
N GLY A 105 -25.92 3.50 22.51
CA GLY A 105 -27.05 4.30 22.96
C GLY A 105 -27.49 3.82 24.33
N GLU A 106 -27.26 4.63 25.36
CA GLU A 106 -27.83 4.55 26.71
C GLU A 106 -27.38 3.39 27.62
N ARG A 107 -26.26 3.60 28.33
CA ARG A 107 -26.08 3.07 29.69
C ARG A 107 -25.64 4.17 30.64
N GLY A 108 -26.54 5.14 30.82
CA GLY A 108 -26.54 6.03 31.97
C GLY A 108 -27.73 5.69 32.87
N HIS A 109 -27.44 5.42 34.14
CA HIS A 109 -28.36 5.40 35.28
C HIS A 109 -29.25 4.16 35.47
N GLY A 110 -28.98 3.38 36.52
CA GLY A 110 -29.80 2.23 36.93
C GLY A 110 -29.06 1.26 37.86
N ASP A 111 -28.84 1.70 39.10
CA ASP A 111 -29.07 0.95 40.34
C ASP A 111 -28.32 -0.37 40.61
N SER A 112 -27.42 -0.28 41.60
CA SER A 112 -27.27 -1.20 42.73
C SER A 112 -27.94 -2.57 42.61
N TRP A 113 -27.15 -3.62 42.33
CA TRP A 113 -27.43 -4.95 42.85
C TRP A 113 -26.23 -5.48 43.60
N GLY A 114 -26.44 -5.67 44.91
CA GLY A 114 -25.46 -6.14 45.85
C GLY A 114 -25.04 -7.59 45.64
N HIS A 115 -23.96 -7.91 46.33
CA HIS A 115 -23.44 -9.23 46.66
C HIS A 115 -24.41 -10.40 46.49
N HIS A 116 -24.02 -11.36 45.66
CA HIS A 116 -24.02 -12.76 46.05
C HIS A 116 -22.74 -13.40 45.52
N GLY A 117 -21.86 -13.77 46.44
CA GLY A 117 -20.67 -14.52 46.13
C GLY A 117 -21.06 -15.97 45.92
N ASP A 118 -20.77 -16.50 44.73
CA ASP A 118 -20.78 -17.93 44.49
C ASP A 118 -19.34 -18.42 44.29
N SER A 119 -18.91 -19.09 45.35
CA SER A 119 -17.74 -19.93 45.52
C SER A 119 -17.50 -20.86 44.32
N TRP A 120 -16.37 -20.67 43.63
CA TRP A 120 -15.81 -21.70 42.76
C TRP A 120 -14.63 -22.36 43.46
N GLY A 121 -14.92 -23.52 44.06
CA GLY A 121 -13.93 -24.45 44.57
C GLY A 121 -13.46 -25.42 43.48
N HIS A 122 -12.15 -25.44 43.28
CA HIS A 122 -11.25 -26.54 42.87
C HIS A 122 -11.48 -27.31 41.55
N GLY A 123 -10.44 -27.29 40.72
CA GLY A 123 -10.21 -28.25 39.64
C GLY A 123 -8.98 -27.91 38.80
N THR A 124 -7.85 -28.54 39.13
CA THR A 124 -6.49 -28.34 38.65
C THR A 124 -6.21 -28.60 37.16
N ASP A 125 -5.21 -27.84 36.65
CA ASP A 125 -4.09 -28.28 35.80
C ASP A 125 -4.33 -28.63 34.32
N MET A 126 -3.67 -27.87 33.43
CA MET A 126 -2.66 -28.34 32.48
C MET A 126 -2.28 -27.20 31.53
N GLY A 127 -1.22 -26.49 31.89
CA GLY A 127 -0.52 -25.58 30.98
C GLY A 127 0.56 -26.36 30.22
N THR A 128 0.55 -26.27 28.89
CA THR A 128 1.79 -26.39 28.10
C THR A 128 1.65 -25.65 26.76
N PRO A 129 2.47 -24.63 26.50
CA PRO A 129 2.59 -24.01 25.19
C PRO A 129 3.60 -24.77 24.31
N TRP A 130 3.21 -25.04 23.07
CA TRP A 130 4.07 -25.67 22.06
C TRP A 130 5.11 -24.68 21.50
N GLY A 131 6.37 -25.14 21.47
CA GLY A 131 7.24 -24.97 20.30
C GLY A 131 8.31 -23.87 20.32
N GLN A 132 9.40 -24.06 21.07
CA GLN A 132 10.71 -23.51 20.71
C GLN A 132 11.59 -24.65 20.17
N GLY A 133 12.01 -24.56 18.91
CA GLY A 133 12.92 -25.53 18.29
C GLY A 133 14.39 -25.28 18.67
N PRO A 134 15.25 -26.31 18.67
CA PRO A 134 16.64 -26.20 19.12
C PRO A 134 17.58 -25.57 18.06
N ALA A 135 18.59 -24.85 18.55
CA ALA A 135 19.67 -24.24 17.77
C ALA A 135 20.71 -25.26 17.25
N PRO A 136 21.44 -24.98 16.15
CA PRO A 136 22.38 -25.92 15.55
C PRO A 136 23.75 -25.96 16.26
N PRO A 137 24.46 -27.10 16.26
CA PRO A 137 25.82 -27.21 16.79
C PRO A 137 26.87 -26.68 15.79
N GLY A 138 27.96 -26.15 16.34
CA GLY A 138 29.16 -25.70 15.63
C GLY A 138 30.22 -26.78 15.40
#